data_AF-A0A7S2ARI3-F1
#
_entry.id   AF-A0A7S2ARI3-F1
#
_cell.length_a   1.000
_cell.length_b   1.000
_cell.length_c   1.000
_cell.angle_alpha   90.00
_cell.angle_beta   90.00
_cell.angle_gamma   90.00
#
_symmetry.space_group_name_H-M   'P 1'
#
loop_
_entity.id
_entity.type
_entity.pdbx_description
1 polymer ?
#
loop_
_entity_poly.entity_id
_entity_poly.type
_entity_poly.pdbx_seq_one_letter_code
_entity_poly.pdbx_strand_id
1 'polypeptide(L)'
;MSVSDSMGGAMDLQGIFSKAGLTTDWDAQERMCLLVIRLLDTIAKNPNDPKFRSIGKASAKLCADVLSVPVGVALLDWAGFIDTGERYEAVSLTAEEA
;
A
#
# COMPACT_ATOMS: atom_id res chain seq x y z
N MET A 1 -11.19 16.59 32.59
CA MET A 1 -10.95 15.26 31.96
C MET A 1 -11.69 15.28 30.64
N SER A 2 -11.03 15.65 29.56
CA SER A 2 -11.61 15.58 28.21
C SER A 2 -11.07 14.34 27.54
N VAL A 3 -11.98 13.43 27.26
CA VAL A 3 -11.76 12.15 26.59
C VAL A 3 -11.29 12.38 25.16
N SER A 4 -10.26 11.63 24.81
CA SER A 4 -9.65 11.51 23.50
C SER A 4 -10.66 10.93 22.51
N ASP A 5 -11.16 11.74 21.58
CA ASP A 5 -11.78 11.21 20.36
C ASP A 5 -10.68 11.00 19.32
N SER A 6 -10.06 9.82 19.42
CA SER A 6 -9.25 9.22 18.37
C SER A 6 -10.20 8.79 17.25
N MET A 7 -10.64 9.75 16.44
CA MET A 7 -11.31 9.45 15.18
C MET A 7 -10.31 8.72 14.27
N GLY A 8 -10.56 7.43 14.06
CA GLY A 8 -9.98 6.65 12.98
C GLY A 8 -10.26 7.39 11.68
N GLY A 9 -9.26 8.15 11.22
CA GLY A 9 -9.32 8.85 9.96
C GLY A 9 -9.28 7.81 8.88
N ALA A 10 -10.44 7.51 8.28
CA ALA A 10 -10.47 6.90 6.96
C ALA A 10 -9.56 7.76 6.06
N MET A 11 -8.34 7.28 5.81
CA MET A 11 -7.36 8.02 5.03
C MET A 11 -7.91 8.15 3.62
N ASP A 12 -8.37 9.35 3.32
CA ASP A 12 -8.93 9.74 2.04
C ASP A 12 -7.89 9.55 0.94
N LEU A 13 -8.13 8.59 0.04
CA LEU A 13 -7.30 8.38 -1.14
C LEU A 13 -7.21 9.68 -1.97
N GLN A 14 -8.28 10.47 -2.06
CA GLN A 14 -8.21 11.77 -2.72
C GLN A 14 -7.23 12.70 -2.01
N GLY A 15 -7.15 12.66 -0.67
CA GLY A 15 -6.17 13.39 0.13
C GLY A 15 -4.72 12.95 -0.10
N ILE A 16 -4.47 11.64 -0.26
CA ILE A 16 -3.13 11.11 -0.59
C ILE A 16 -2.68 11.60 -1.96
N PHE A 17 -3.55 11.52 -2.96
CA PHE A 17 -3.24 11.99 -4.30
C PHE A 17 -3.16 13.53 -4.38
N SER A 18 -3.98 14.25 -3.62
CA SER A 18 -4.02 15.72 -3.64
C SER A 18 -2.82 16.37 -2.94
N LYS A 19 -2.32 15.81 -1.83
CA LYS A 19 -1.15 16.37 -1.11
C LYS A 19 0.18 16.17 -1.84
N ALA A 20 0.27 15.17 -2.71
CA ALA A 20 1.51 14.84 -3.38
C ALA A 20 1.76 15.60 -4.69
N GLY A 21 0.81 16.45 -5.10
CA GLY A 21 0.89 17.13 -6.39
C GLY A 21 0.94 16.12 -7.52
N LEU A 22 -0.22 15.59 -7.93
CA LEU A 22 -0.42 14.74 -9.11
C LEU A 22 0.13 15.44 -10.37
N THR A 23 1.44 15.40 -10.53
CA THR A 23 2.20 15.75 -11.73
C THR A 23 2.80 14.49 -12.35
N THR A 24 2.63 13.34 -11.70
CA THR A 24 2.98 12.03 -12.23
C THR A 24 2.09 11.72 -13.43
N ASP A 25 2.71 11.31 -14.54
CA ASP A 25 2.02 10.81 -15.73
C ASP A 25 1.00 9.70 -15.39
N TRP A 26 -0.13 9.70 -16.08
CA TRP A 26 -1.24 8.78 -15.81
C TRP A 26 -0.80 7.31 -15.90
N ASP A 27 0.05 6.97 -16.87
CA ASP A 27 0.48 5.60 -17.08
C ASP A 27 1.28 5.08 -15.87
N ALA A 28 2.04 5.96 -15.21
CA ALA A 28 2.77 5.57 -13.99
C ALA A 28 1.83 5.35 -12.81
N GLN A 29 0.78 6.17 -12.67
CA GLN A 29 -0.24 5.99 -11.63
C GLN A 29 -1.00 4.68 -11.84
N GLU A 30 -1.40 4.40 -13.08
CA GLU A 30 -2.12 3.18 -13.42
C GLU A 30 -1.27 1.94 -13.14
N ARG A 31 0.01 1.92 -13.58
CA ARG A 31 0.92 0.78 -13.31
C ARG A 31 1.10 0.54 -11.81
N MET A 32 1.27 1.61 -11.04
CA MET A 32 1.41 1.56 -9.59
C MET A 32 0.18 0.93 -8.94
N CYS A 33 -1.01 1.47 -9.22
CA CYS A 33 -2.28 0.98 -8.67
C CYS A 33 -2.54 -0.48 -9.08
N LEU A 34 -2.31 -0.83 -10.35
CA LEU A 34 -2.50 -2.19 -10.85
C LEU A 34 -1.55 -3.19 -10.17
N LEU A 35 -0.30 -2.81 -9.88
CA LEU A 35 0.62 -3.69 -9.18
C LEU A 35 0.13 -3.95 -7.75
N VAL A 36 -0.26 -2.90 -7.02
CA VAL A 36 -0.76 -3.04 -5.64
C VAL A 36 -2.03 -3.89 -5.60
N ILE A 37 -2.98 -3.65 -6.52
CA ILE A 37 -4.21 -4.47 -6.64
C ILE A 37 -3.86 -5.94 -6.88
N ARG A 38 -2.89 -6.25 -7.74
CA ARG A 38 -2.47 -7.64 -8.00
C ARG A 38 -1.83 -8.30 -6.78
N LEU A 39 -1.05 -7.56 -6.01
CA LEU A 39 -0.47 -8.07 -4.76
C LEU A 39 -1.59 -8.43 -3.78
N LEU A 40 -2.54 -7.52 -3.58
CA LEU A 40 -3.69 -7.73 -2.72
C LEU A 40 -4.59 -8.89 -3.19
N ASP A 41 -4.87 -8.99 -4.49
CA ASP A 41 -5.63 -10.10 -5.09
C ASP A 41 -4.92 -11.45 -4.88
N THR A 42 -3.60 -11.48 -5.01
CA THR A 42 -2.80 -12.69 -4.76
C THR A 42 -2.89 -13.12 -3.30
N ILE A 43 -2.79 -12.16 -2.36
CA ILE A 43 -2.95 -12.41 -0.92
C ILE A 43 -4.38 -12.89 -0.62
N ALA A 44 -5.40 -12.24 -1.17
CA ALA A 44 -6.80 -12.60 -0.96
C ALA A 44 -7.11 -14.03 -1.46
N LYS A 45 -6.53 -14.44 -2.58
CA LYS A 45 -6.66 -15.81 -3.12
C LYS A 45 -5.87 -16.85 -2.34
N ASN A 46 -4.80 -16.44 -1.64
CA ASN A 46 -3.88 -17.34 -0.93
C ASN A 46 -3.60 -16.81 0.50
N PRO A 47 -4.64 -16.65 1.35
CA PRO A 47 -4.53 -15.88 2.59
C PRO A 47 -3.58 -16.49 3.62
N ASN A 48 -3.37 -17.80 3.55
CA ASN A 48 -2.55 -18.57 4.49
C ASN A 48 -1.12 -18.80 4.02
N ASP A 49 -0.76 -18.37 2.81
CA ASP A 49 0.60 -18.53 2.30
C ASP A 49 1.41 -17.25 2.61
N PRO A 50 2.34 -17.30 3.58
CA PRO A 50 3.12 -16.14 4.00
C PRO A 50 4.02 -15.60 2.89
N LYS A 51 4.34 -16.40 1.87
CA LYS A 51 5.16 -15.98 0.73
C LYS A 51 4.53 -14.80 -0.01
N PHE A 52 3.21 -14.78 -0.16
CA PHE A 52 2.52 -13.72 -0.92
C PHE A 52 2.34 -12.44 -0.12
N ARG A 53 2.53 -12.50 1.20
CA ARG A 53 2.46 -11.35 2.10
C ARG A 53 3.78 -10.58 2.19
N SER A 54 4.84 -11.03 1.52
CA SER A 54 6.16 -10.42 1.67
C SER A 54 6.82 -10.16 0.32
N ILE A 55 7.11 -8.90 0.01
CA ILE A 55 7.78 -8.49 -1.23
C ILE A 55 9.11 -7.80 -0.93
N GLY A 56 10.19 -8.27 -1.57
CA GLY A 56 11.51 -7.69 -1.40
C GLY A 56 11.65 -6.36 -2.14
N LYS A 57 12.33 -5.39 -1.52
CA LYS A 57 12.61 -4.08 -2.14
C LYS A 57 13.52 -4.17 -3.35
N ALA A 58 14.30 -5.24 -3.48
CA ALA A 58 15.10 -5.52 -4.67
C ALA A 58 14.27 -5.96 -5.90
N SER A 59 12.95 -6.12 -5.76
CA SER A 59 12.08 -6.44 -6.90
C SER A 59 12.10 -5.29 -7.91
N ALA A 60 12.69 -5.53 -9.08
CA ALA A 60 12.76 -4.55 -10.15
C ALA A 60 11.37 -3.99 -10.52
N LYS A 61 10.34 -4.83 -10.47
CA LYS A 61 8.96 -4.43 -10.76
C LYS A 61 8.40 -3.53 -9.67
N LEU A 62 8.63 -3.86 -8.39
CA LEU A 62 8.21 -3.00 -7.28
C LEU A 62 8.94 -1.65 -7.33
N CYS A 63 10.24 -1.66 -7.61
CA CYS A 63 11.02 -0.44 -7.76
C CYS A 63 10.46 0.46 -8.86
N ALA A 64 10.27 -0.07 -10.07
CA ALA A 64 9.89 0.72 -11.24
C ALA A 64 8.42 1.18 -11.22
N ASP A 65 7.51 0.33 -10.72
CA ASP A 65 6.08 0.62 -10.78
C ASP A 65 5.57 1.32 -9.51
N VAL A 66 6.28 1.23 -8.38
CA VAL A 66 5.79 1.76 -7.09
C VAL A 66 6.83 2.65 -6.42
N LEU A 67 8.04 2.16 -6.12
CA LEU A 67 8.99 2.92 -5.30
C LEU A 67 9.57 4.15 -6.00
N SER A 68 9.66 4.15 -7.34
CA SER A 68 10.08 5.31 -8.12
C SER A 68 8.94 6.30 -8.41
N VAL A 69 7.70 5.96 -8.06
CA VAL A 69 6.54 6.81 -8.29
C VAL A 69 6.30 7.66 -7.04
N PRO A 70 6.21 9.01 -7.16
CA PRO A 70 5.77 9.85 -6.06
C PRO A 70 4.42 9.34 -5.55
N VAL A 71 4.28 9.14 -4.24
CA VAL A 71 3.18 8.45 -3.53
C VAL A 71 3.18 6.93 -3.45
N GLY A 72 4.04 6.21 -4.17
CA GLY A 72 3.96 4.74 -4.18
C GLY A 72 4.18 4.10 -2.81
N VAL A 73 5.07 4.66 -1.99
CA VAL A 73 5.25 4.20 -0.60
C VAL A 73 4.01 4.47 0.24
N ALA A 74 3.38 5.63 0.10
CA ALA A 74 2.14 5.95 0.81
C ALA A 74 0.98 5.03 0.39
N LEU A 75 0.96 4.61 -0.88
CA LEU A 75 -0.02 3.63 -1.37
C LEU A 75 0.22 2.24 -0.78
N LEU A 76 1.48 1.80 -0.63
CA LEU A 76 1.81 0.54 0.04
C LEU A 76 1.38 0.57 1.51
N ASP A 77 1.68 1.66 2.22
CA ASP A 77 1.28 1.86 3.61
C ASP A 77 -0.25 1.82 3.76
N TRP A 78 -0.97 2.55 2.89
CA TRP A 78 -2.43 2.50 2.83
C TRP A 78 -2.98 1.09 2.53
N ALA A 79 -2.29 0.34 1.67
CA ALA A 79 -2.65 -1.05 1.35
C ALA A 79 -2.29 -2.04 2.47
N GLY A 80 -1.77 -1.57 3.61
CA GLY A 80 -1.45 -2.38 4.78
C GLY A 80 -0.08 -3.05 4.71
N PHE A 81 0.83 -2.58 3.85
CA PHE A 81 2.21 -3.06 3.81
C PHE A 81 3.11 -2.24 4.73
N ILE A 82 3.82 -2.92 5.62
CA ILE A 82 4.81 -2.32 6.51
C ILE A 82 6.21 -2.57 5.97
N ASP A 83 7.07 -1.55 6.05
CA ASP A 83 8.48 -1.66 5.75
C ASP A 83 9.24 -2.39 6.89
N THR A 84 9.82 -3.55 6.59
CA THR A 84 10.63 -4.36 7.53
C THR A 84 12.13 -4.25 7.26
N GLY A 85 12.56 -3.24 6.51
CA GLY A 85 13.96 -2.99 6.15
C GLY A 85 14.25 -3.41 4.72
N GLU A 86 14.45 -4.69 4.47
CA GLU A 86 14.75 -5.22 3.11
C GLU A 86 13.47 -5.55 2.31
N ARG A 87 12.32 -5.57 2.98
CA ARG A 87 11.06 -6.06 2.43
C ARG A 87 9.88 -5.21 2.89
N TYR A 88 8.78 -5.33 2.18
CA TYR A 88 7.46 -4.90 2.61
C TYR A 88 6.62 -6.12 2.97
N GLU A 89 5.91 -6.04 4.09
CA GLU A 89 5.08 -7.13 4.61
C GLU A 89 3.64 -6.67 4.81
N ALA A 90 2.69 -7.36 4.18
CA ALA A 90 1.27 -7.10 4.32
C ALA A 90 0.78 -7.62 5.67
N VAL A 91 0.32 -6.70 6.52
CA VAL A 91 -0.32 -7.03 7.79
C VAL A 91 -1.64 -7.73 7.49
N SER A 92 -1.93 -8.81 8.22
CA SER A 92 -3.29 -9.36 8.18
C SER A 92 -4.26 -8.30 8.68
N LEU A 93 -5.22 -7.92 7.84
CA LEU A 93 -6.50 -7.40 8.31
C LEU A 93 -7.11 -8.50 9.17
N THR A 94 -6.83 -8.47 10.48
CA THR A 94 -7.59 -9.28 11.43
C THR A 94 -9.04 -8.85 11.31
N ALA A 95 -9.96 -9.82 11.33
CA ALA A 95 -11.39 -9.66 11.03
C ALA A 95 -12.18 -8.68 11.93
N GLU A 96 -11.50 -7.88 12.74
CA GLU A 96 -12.08 -6.87 13.63
C GLU A 96 -12.41 -5.55 12.93
N GLU A 97 -12.01 -5.38 11.67
CA GLU A 97 -12.25 -4.16 10.87
C GLU A 97 -13.02 -4.42 9.56
N ALA A 98 -13.74 -5.55 9.45
CA ALA A 98 -14.54 -5.92 8.27
C ALA A 98 -16.04 -5.74 8.48
#